data_AF-M0ZG76-F1
#
_entry.id   AF-M0ZG76-F1
#
_cell.length_a   1.000
_cell.length_b   1.000
_cell.length_c   1.000
_cell.angle_alpha   90.00
_cell.angle_beta   90.00
_cell.angle_gamma   90.00
#
_symmetry.space_group_name_H-M   'P 1'
#
loop_
_entity.id
_entity.type
_entity.pdbx_description
1 polymer ?
#
loop_
_entity_poly.entity_id
_entity_poly.type
_entity_poly.pdbx_seq_one_letter_code
_entity_poly.pdbx_strand_id
1 'polypeptide(L)'
;MSGCVLTFWKFFASWLRETMQVLKYCPEVLLLGMAHINTASNLLQQEVSSAVIPILLQNADASGMIVHLWHVNPNILLRGLVDAMSTDPENMS
;
A
#
# COMPACT_ATOMS: atom_id res chain seq x y z
N MET A 1 21.01 13.65 10.46
CA MET A 1 20.16 13.43 9.27
C MET A 1 18.83 12.72 9.56
N SER A 2 18.62 12.10 10.73
CA SER A 2 17.41 11.31 11.02
C SER A 2 16.14 12.11 11.37
N GLY A 3 16.26 13.38 11.78
CA GLY A 3 15.10 14.19 12.20
C GLY A 3 14.20 14.65 11.05
N CYS A 4 14.78 15.05 9.91
CA CYS A 4 14.01 15.53 8.76
C CYS A 4 13.21 14.40 8.10
N VAL A 5 13.77 13.19 8.05
CA VAL A 5 13.09 12.01 7.50
C VAL A 5 11.90 11.62 8.37
N LEU A 6 12.04 11.65 9.70
CA LEU A 6 10.96 11.31 10.62
C LEU A 6 9.83 12.35 10.60
N THR A 7 10.16 13.64 10.47
CA THR A 7 9.16 14.70 10.35
C THR A 7 8.44 14.64 9.01
N PHE A 8 9.18 14.43 7.92
CA PHE A 8 8.58 14.19 6.60
C PHE A 8 7.66 12.98 6.61
N TRP A 9 8.08 11.88 7.25
CA TRP A 9 7.27 10.68 7.43
C TRP A 9 5.99 10.95 8.23
N LYS A 10 6.06 11.72 9.32
CA LYS A 10 4.87 12.09 10.11
C LYS A 10 3.89 12.95 9.32
N PHE A 11 4.40 13.92 8.55
CA PHE A 11 3.56 14.75 7.68
C PHE A 11 2.94 13.95 6.55
N PHE A 12 3.73 13.06 5.94
CA PHE A 12 3.26 12.19 4.88
C PHE A 12 2.23 11.19 5.38
N ALA A 13 2.43 10.57 6.54
CA ALA A 13 1.45 9.71 7.19
C ALA A 13 0.18 10.47 7.58
N SER A 14 0.28 11.74 8.00
CA SER A 14 -0.90 12.58 8.26
C SER A 14 -1.65 12.93 6.98
N TRP A 15 -0.93 13.29 5.91
CA TRP A 15 -1.51 13.58 4.59
C TRP A 15 -2.15 12.33 3.96
N LEU A 16 -1.49 11.19 4.07
CA LEU A 16 -2.06 9.90 3.69
C LEU A 16 -3.27 9.56 4.53
N ARG A 17 -3.28 9.83 5.84
CA ARG A 17 -4.45 9.56 6.70
C ARG A 17 -5.64 10.46 6.36
N GLU A 18 -5.39 11.70 5.93
CA GLU A 18 -6.40 12.64 5.42
C GLU A 18 -6.91 12.20 4.04
N THR A 19 -6.00 11.86 3.12
CA THR A 19 -6.34 11.39 1.77
C THR A 19 -7.02 10.02 1.81
N MET A 20 -6.59 9.13 2.71
CA MET A 20 -7.22 7.84 3.00
C MET A 20 -8.57 7.99 3.70
N GLN A 21 -8.84 9.10 4.41
CA GLN A 21 -10.21 9.38 4.89
C GLN A 21 -11.17 9.70 3.74
N VAL A 22 -10.68 10.33 2.67
CA VAL A 22 -11.46 10.55 1.43
C VAL A 22 -11.56 9.26 0.61
N LEU A 23 -10.49 8.49 0.55
CA LEU A 23 -10.44 7.18 -0.14
C LEU A 23 -10.99 6.03 0.69
N LYS A 24 -11.51 6.29 1.88
CA LYS A 24 -12.06 5.28 2.79
C LYS A 24 -13.24 4.51 2.17
N TYR A 25 -13.83 5.07 1.12
CA TYR A 25 -14.91 4.47 0.37
C TYR A 25 -14.43 3.59 -0.80
N CYS A 26 -13.20 3.78 -1.32
CA CYS A 26 -12.64 3.06 -2.47
C CYS A 26 -11.09 3.03 -2.47
N PRO A 27 -10.41 2.43 -1.47
CA PRO A 27 -8.95 2.38 -1.42
C PRO A 27 -8.34 1.61 -2.61
N GLU A 28 -9.12 0.73 -3.23
CA GLU A 28 -8.72 -0.07 -4.39
C GLU A 28 -8.48 0.79 -5.63
N VAL A 29 -9.25 1.87 -5.80
CA VAL A 29 -9.11 2.79 -6.94
C VAL A 29 -7.77 3.55 -6.85
N LEU A 30 -7.33 3.89 -5.64
CA LEU A 30 -6.02 4.51 -5.44
C LEU A 30 -4.90 3.52 -5.80
N LEU A 31 -4.98 2.28 -5.33
CA LEU A 31 -3.97 1.27 -5.61
C LEU A 31 -3.92 0.93 -7.11
N LEU A 32 -5.09 0.87 -7.75
CA LEU A 32 -5.21 0.68 -9.20
C LEU A 32 -4.58 1.84 -9.97
N GLY A 33 -4.86 3.08 -9.58
CA GLY A 33 -4.22 4.28 -10.14
C GLY A 33 -2.70 4.25 -9.98
N MET A 34 -2.19 3.79 -8.82
CA MET A 34 -0.75 3.65 -8.58
C MET A 34 -0.11 2.53 -9.40
N ALA A 35 -0.82 1.43 -9.66
CA ALA A 35 -0.34 0.30 -10.46
C ALA A 35 -0.07 0.70 -11.92
N HIS A 36 -0.85 1.63 -12.46
CA HIS A 36 -0.67 2.17 -13.83
C HIS A 36 0.50 3.15 -13.97
N ILE A 37 1.06 3.66 -12.87
CA ILE A 37 2.22 4.55 -12.89
C ILE A 37 3.48 3.69 -13.03
N ASN A 38 3.95 3.49 -14.27
CA ASN A 38 5.09 2.63 -14.61
C ASN A 38 6.45 3.32 -14.36
N THR A 39 6.66 3.83 -13.15
CA THR A 39 7.98 4.29 -12.67
C THR A 39 8.55 3.28 -11.70
N ALA A 40 9.88 3.23 -11.56
CA ALA A 40 10.51 2.43 -10.51
C ALA A 40 9.89 2.78 -9.16
N SER A 41 9.48 1.77 -8.39
CA SER A 41 8.65 1.89 -7.17
C SER A 41 9.05 3.07 -6.30
N ASN A 42 8.32 4.18 -6.45
CA ASN A 42 8.61 5.41 -5.72
C ASN A 42 8.08 5.30 -4.28
N LEU A 43 8.57 6.17 -3.39
CA LEU A 43 8.18 6.15 -1.97
C LEU A 43 6.65 6.20 -1.81
N LEU A 44 5.95 6.96 -2.64
CA LEU A 44 4.49 7.04 -2.60
C LEU A 44 3.81 5.70 -2.93
N GLN A 45 4.27 4.99 -3.97
CA GLN A 45 3.74 3.67 -4.34
C GLN A 45 4.00 2.62 -3.25
N GLN A 46 5.16 2.69 -2.58
CA GLN A 46 5.47 1.79 -1.46
C GLN A 46 4.51 2.02 -0.29
N GLU A 47 4.31 3.27 0.09
CA GLU A 47 3.45 3.64 1.20
C GLU A 47 1.98 3.31 0.94
N VAL A 48 1.50 3.56 -0.28
CA VAL A 48 0.14 3.21 -0.68
C VAL A 48 -0.04 1.69 -0.71
N SER A 49 0.94 0.95 -1.24
CA SER A 49 0.86 -0.52 -1.28
C SER A 49 0.83 -1.12 0.12
N SER A 50 1.74 -0.67 1.00
CA SER A 50 1.83 -1.12 2.39
C SER A 50 0.55 -0.84 3.18
N ALA A 51 -0.15 0.27 2.91
CA ALA A 51 -1.41 0.59 3.55
C ALA A 51 -2.62 -0.17 2.99
N VAL A 52 -2.70 -0.36 1.66
CA VAL A 52 -3.90 -0.87 0.99
C VAL A 52 -3.89 -2.40 0.83
N ILE A 53 -2.73 -3.02 0.62
CA ILE A 53 -2.63 -4.49 0.45
C ILE A 53 -3.16 -5.25 1.68
N PRO A 54 -2.83 -4.90 2.93
CA PRO A 54 -3.40 -5.59 4.11
C PRO A 54 -4.93 -5.48 4.20
N ILE A 55 -5.51 -4.38 3.72
CA ILE A 55 -6.96 -4.16 3.69
C ILE A 55 -7.60 -5.06 2.63
N LEU A 56 -6.98 -5.16 1.44
CA LEU A 56 -7.41 -6.06 0.38
C LEU A 56 -7.36 -7.53 0.80
N LEU A 57 -6.30 -7.96 1.49
CA LEU A 57 -6.16 -9.34 1.97
C LEU A 57 -7.22 -9.72 3.00
N GLN A 58 -7.72 -8.77 3.78
CA GLN A 58 -8.79 -8.97 4.76
C GLN A 58 -10.19 -8.95 4.13
N ASN A 59 -10.31 -8.56 2.85
CA ASN A 59 -11.57 -8.50 2.13
C ASN A 59 -11.74 -9.73 1.22
N ALA A 60 -12.68 -10.62 1.57
CA ALA A 60 -12.95 -11.84 0.81
C ALA A 60 -13.36 -11.59 -0.66
N ASP A 61 -13.92 -10.41 -0.94
CA ASP A 61 -14.38 -10.03 -2.28
C ASP A 61 -13.29 -9.36 -3.14
N ALA A 62 -12.11 -9.10 -2.56
CA ALA A 62 -11.01 -8.42 -3.25
C ALA A 62 -10.21 -9.30 -4.23
N SER A 63 -10.54 -10.59 -4.36
CA SER A 63 -9.80 -11.54 -5.20
C SER A 63 -9.66 -11.06 -6.66
N GLY A 64 -10.71 -10.49 -7.25
CA GLY A 64 -10.66 -9.92 -8.60
C GLY A 64 -9.67 -8.75 -8.72
N MET A 65 -9.56 -7.94 -7.67
CA MET A 65 -8.61 -6.81 -7.61
C MET A 65 -7.17 -7.29 -7.48
N ILE A 66 -6.91 -8.31 -6.65
CA ILE A 66 -5.59 -8.91 -6.49
C ILE A 66 -5.11 -9.51 -7.82
N VAL A 67 -5.99 -10.26 -8.50
CA VAL A 67 -5.70 -10.81 -9.82
C VAL A 67 -5.42 -9.70 -10.82
N HIS A 68 -6.18 -8.60 -10.80
CA HIS A 68 -5.94 -7.48 -11.69
C HIS A 68 -4.58 -6.81 -11.45
N LEU A 69 -4.22 -6.57 -10.19
CA LEU A 69 -2.92 -5.98 -9.80
C LEU A 69 -1.74 -6.86 -10.22
N TRP A 70 -1.89 -8.19 -10.13
CA TRP A 70 -0.88 -9.13 -10.61
C TRP A 70 -0.56 -8.94 -12.10
N HIS A 71 -1.57 -8.67 -12.92
CA HIS A 71 -1.39 -8.46 -14.36
C HIS A 71 -0.84 -7.08 -14.71
N VAL A 72 -1.23 -6.03 -13.96
CA VAL A 72 -0.83 -4.65 -14.25
C VAL A 72 0.56 -4.33 -13.70
N ASN A 73 0.82 -4.69 -12.44
CA ASN A 73 2.08 -4.35 -11.77
C ASN A 73 2.38 -5.34 -10.64
N PRO A 74 2.97 -6.52 -10.94
CA PRO A 74 3.23 -7.53 -9.92
C PRO A 74 4.21 -7.05 -8.82
N ASN A 75 5.07 -6.07 -9.12
CA ASN A 75 6.02 -5.52 -8.15
C ASN A 75 5.33 -4.78 -7.01
N ILE A 76 4.24 -4.04 -7.30
CA ILE A 76 3.50 -3.32 -6.25
C ILE A 76 2.83 -4.29 -5.28
N LEU A 77 2.26 -5.38 -5.83
CA LEU A 77 1.58 -6.42 -5.07
C LEU A 77 2.57 -7.24 -4.24
N LEU A 78 3.65 -7.74 -4.85
CA LEU A 78 4.68 -8.50 -4.14
C LEU A 78 5.31 -7.70 -3.00
N ARG A 79 5.56 -6.39 -3.23
CA ARG A 79 6.13 -5.53 -2.19
C ARG A 79 5.16 -5.35 -1.02
N GLY A 80 3.90 -5.02 -1.29
CA GLY A 80 2.91 -4.86 -0.22
C GLY A 80 2.61 -6.16 0.52
N LEU A 81 2.73 -7.32 -0.14
CA LEU A 81 2.66 -8.64 0.51
C LEU A 81 3.83 -8.85 1.46
N VAL A 82 5.07 -8.59 1.00
CA VAL A 82 6.27 -8.69 1.85
C VAL A 82 6.16 -7.77 3.06
N ASP A 83 5.73 -6.53 2.85
CA ASP A 83 5.56 -5.55 3.92
C ASP A 83 4.47 -6.01 4.92
N ALA A 84 3.31 -6.50 4.42
CA ALA A 84 2.24 -7.05 5.25
C ALA A 84 2.68 -8.25 6.10
N MET A 85 3.41 -9.20 5.50
CA MET A 85 3.95 -10.37 6.19
C MET A 85 5.04 -10.01 7.20
N SER A 86 5.80 -8.93 6.96
CA SER A 86 6.83 -8.44 7.90
C SER A 86 6.27 -7.71 9.11
N THR A 87 4.99 -7.31 9.06
CA THR A 87 4.30 -6.58 10.13
C THR A 87 3.59 -7.52 11.11
N ASP A 88 3.66 -8.83 10.90
CA ASP A 88 3.08 -9.87 11.77
C ASP A 88 4.20 -10.73 12.42
N PRO A 89 4.78 -10.32 13.57
CA PRO A 89 5.84 -11.06 14.24
C PRO A 89 5.30 -12.21 15.12
N GLU A 90 3.98 -12.36 15.29
CA GLU A 90 3.40 -13.26 16.30
C GLU A 90 3.15 -14.70 15.83
N ASN A 91 3.44 -15.04 14.57
CA ASN A 91 3.34 -16.42 14.05
C ASN A 91 4.69 -17.04 13.65
N MET A 92 5.80 -16.54 14.19
CA MET A 92 7.09 -17.26 14.20
C MET A 92 7.29 -17.95 15.55
N SER A 93 6.42 -18.92 15.87
CA SER A 93 6.65 -19.91 16.93
C SER A 93 7.17 -21.22 16.34
#